data_AF-C2EUS8-F1
#
_entry.id   AF-C2EUS8-F1
#
_cell.length_a   1.000
_cell.length_b   1.000
_cell.length_c   1.000
_cell.angle_alpha   90.00
_cell.angle_beta   90.00
_cell.angle_gamma   90.00
#
_symmetry.space_group_name_H-M   'P 1'
#
loop_
_entity.id
_entity.type
_entity.pdbx_description
1 polymer ?
#
loop_
_entity_poly.entity_id
_entity_poly.type
_entity_poly.pdbx_seq_one_letter_code
_entity_poly.pdbx_strand_id
1 'polypeptide(L)'
;MKRSRYVIYALFCLIIAIFGVHSSLKTSANDQGSTAATTVTKTVAQKQSSSSSSSQMRTPIDWRKSSETKAYPDLSKVKHLWIKVNLKTNRTYLYDGNHVIYTMYSTGGIYKKDPKTGKMKSMTPTGTFYVQQERGNSFYNARLKEGANYYTSWLNHGEYLFHSVPTNADGSYNKKEAAKLGKSTGSHGCIRLSVADAKWMEENLPVGTKVEIVG
;
A
#
# COMPACT_ATOMS: atom_id res chain seq x y z
N MET A 1 49.03 -8.78 13.49
CA MET A 1 48.13 -7.71 12.97
C MET A 1 46.82 -8.41 12.58
N LYS A 2 45.61 -8.14 13.05
CA LYS A 2 44.94 -6.94 13.57
C LYS A 2 43.98 -7.36 14.72
N ARG A 3 44.37 -7.11 15.96
CA ARG A 3 43.48 -7.05 17.13
C ARG A 3 42.95 -5.61 17.22
N SER A 4 41.88 -5.28 16.49
CA SER A 4 41.27 -3.93 16.60
C SER A 4 39.90 -3.82 15.92
N ARG A 5 38.90 -4.60 16.37
CA ARG A 5 37.50 -4.37 15.98
C ARG A 5 36.47 -4.57 17.10
N TYR A 6 36.90 -5.09 18.27
CA TYR A 6 35.99 -5.40 19.39
C TYR A 6 36.00 -4.36 20.52
N VAL A 7 36.81 -3.29 20.41
CA VAL A 7 36.89 -2.21 21.41
C VAL A 7 35.83 -1.12 21.18
N ILE A 8 35.21 -1.06 20.00
CA ILE A 8 34.25 -0.02 19.64
C ILE A 8 32.80 -0.37 20.06
N TYR A 9 32.49 -1.65 20.32
CA TYR A 9 31.16 -2.09 20.74
C TYR A 9 30.94 -2.11 22.26
N ALA A 10 31.98 -1.86 23.07
CA ALA A 10 31.89 -1.86 24.52
C ALA A 10 31.58 -0.47 25.14
N LEU A 11 31.57 0.59 24.34
CA LEU A 11 31.37 1.97 24.82
C LEU A 11 30.02 2.59 24.45
N PHE A 12 29.17 1.90 23.68
CA PHE A 12 27.82 2.37 23.34
C PHE A 12 26.69 1.69 24.14
N CYS A 13 27.01 0.66 24.94
CA CYS A 13 26.04 -0.03 25.81
C CYS A 13 26.00 0.52 27.24
N LEU A 14 26.68 1.64 27.54
CA LEU A 14 26.76 2.20 28.90
C LEU A 14 26.15 3.60 29.07
N ILE A 15 25.28 4.05 28.14
CA ILE A 15 24.60 5.36 28.20
C ILE A 15 23.05 5.23 28.20
N ILE A 16 22.50 4.03 28.41
CA ILE A 16 21.05 3.83 28.68
C ILE A 16 20.83 3.16 30.05
N ALA A 17 21.64 3.57 31.03
CA ALA A 17 21.35 3.39 32.44
C ALA A 17 21.60 4.76 33.08
N ILE A 18 20.65 5.24 33.89
CA ILE A 18 20.57 6.57 34.53
C ILE A 18 19.68 7.57 33.76
N PHE A 19 18.37 7.33 33.77
CA PHE A 19 17.26 8.30 33.85
C PHE A 19 15.97 7.47 33.95
N GLY A 20 15.14 7.48 34.99
CA GLY A 20 15.16 8.05 36.32
C GLY A 20 14.13 7.26 37.15
N VAL A 21 14.39 7.11 38.44
CA VAL A 21 13.51 6.42 39.40
C VAL A 21 12.65 7.48 40.12
N HIS A 22 11.40 7.09 40.43
CA HIS A 22 10.39 7.74 41.30
C HIS A 22 9.54 8.85 40.63
N SER A 23 8.21 8.80 40.66
CA SER A 23 7.42 8.73 41.89
C SER A 23 5.95 8.30 41.68
N SER A 24 5.47 7.55 42.68
CA SER A 24 4.13 7.60 43.28
C SER A 24 2.91 6.97 42.58
N LEU A 25 2.61 5.76 43.08
CA LEU A 25 1.27 5.21 43.27
C LEU A 25 0.36 6.19 44.04
N LYS A 26 -0.87 6.40 43.56
CA LYS A 26 -2.03 6.67 44.40
C LYS A 26 -3.24 5.90 43.87
N THR A 27 -3.66 4.95 44.68
CA THR A 27 -4.98 4.33 44.67
C THR A 27 -5.91 5.20 45.51
N SER A 28 -7.13 5.48 45.02
CA SER A 28 -8.28 5.73 45.88
C SER A 28 -9.56 5.23 45.21
N ALA A 29 -10.41 4.65 46.04
CA ALA A 29 -11.63 3.96 45.71
C ALA A 29 -12.85 4.89 45.57
N ASN A 30 -13.81 4.38 44.80
CA ASN A 30 -15.27 4.46 44.88
C ASN A 30 -15.92 5.39 45.94
N ASP A 31 -16.86 6.24 45.51
CA ASP A 31 -18.10 6.50 46.26
C ASP A 31 -19.28 6.87 45.34
N GLN A 32 -20.49 6.50 45.77
CA GLN A 32 -21.78 6.50 45.08
C GLN A 32 -22.74 7.56 45.66
N GLY A 33 -23.73 8.00 44.87
CA GLY A 33 -25.01 8.61 45.33
C GLY A 33 -25.34 10.00 44.77
N SER A 34 -26.21 10.11 43.75
CA SER A 34 -27.63 10.58 43.77
C SER A 34 -27.85 12.02 44.30
N THR A 35 -28.64 12.94 43.74
CA THR A 35 -29.77 12.98 42.76
C THR A 35 -30.11 14.48 42.55
N ALA A 36 -30.50 14.91 41.34
CA ALA A 36 -31.62 15.84 41.09
C ALA A 36 -31.62 16.33 39.62
N ALA A 37 -32.82 16.55 39.09
CA ALA A 37 -33.15 16.60 37.69
C ALA A 37 -33.14 18.00 37.04
N THR A 38 -33.21 17.97 35.70
CA THR A 38 -33.78 18.98 34.78
C THR A 38 -32.77 19.93 34.11
N THR A 39 -32.41 19.62 32.86
CA THR A 39 -32.91 20.33 31.65
C THR A 39 -32.23 19.75 30.42
N VAL A 40 -33.02 19.20 29.51
CA VAL A 40 -32.58 18.69 28.21
C VAL A 40 -32.25 19.88 27.32
N THR A 41 -30.96 20.08 27.03
CA THR A 41 -30.51 20.92 25.93
C THR A 41 -29.79 20.03 24.93
N LYS A 42 -30.48 19.72 23.81
CA LYS A 42 -29.87 19.05 22.66
C LYS A 42 -28.86 19.99 22.00
N THR A 43 -27.63 19.98 22.48
CA THR A 43 -26.50 20.54 21.74
C THR A 43 -26.14 19.55 20.65
N VAL A 44 -26.61 19.82 19.44
CA VAL A 44 -26.19 19.12 18.22
C VAL A 44 -24.69 19.32 18.08
N ALA A 45 -23.90 18.32 18.47
CA ALA A 45 -22.49 18.25 18.17
C ALA A 45 -22.37 18.28 16.64
N GLN A 46 -21.89 19.42 16.11
CA GLN A 46 -21.54 19.56 14.72
C GLN A 46 -20.44 18.53 14.42
N LYS A 47 -20.88 17.44 13.82
CA LYS A 47 -20.03 16.47 13.14
C LYS A 47 -19.24 17.29 12.12
N GLN A 48 -17.97 17.52 12.41
CA GLN A 48 -17.02 18.15 11.50
C GLN A 48 -17.00 17.25 10.26
N SER A 49 -17.77 17.67 9.27
CA SER A 49 -17.91 17.03 7.98
C SER A 49 -16.54 17.11 7.34
N SER A 50 -15.83 15.98 7.36
CA SER A 50 -14.74 15.75 6.42
C SER A 50 -15.29 16.07 5.04
N SER A 51 -14.72 17.11 4.45
CA SER A 51 -15.06 17.63 3.13
C SER A 51 -15.38 16.50 2.16
N SER A 52 -16.61 16.47 1.67
CA SER A 52 -17.03 15.64 0.55
C SER A 52 -16.26 16.07 -0.71
N SER A 53 -15.01 15.61 -0.83
CA SER A 53 -14.27 15.68 -2.09
C SER A 53 -15.02 14.76 -3.05
N SER A 54 -15.60 15.35 -4.10
CA SER A 54 -16.06 14.57 -5.25
C SER A 54 -14.95 13.60 -5.65
N SER A 55 -15.26 12.30 -5.65
CA SER A 55 -14.29 11.26 -5.91
C SER A 55 -13.61 11.52 -7.26
N GLN A 56 -12.34 11.92 -7.23
CA GLN A 56 -11.53 12.15 -8.43
C GLN A 56 -11.25 10.86 -9.21
N MET A 57 -11.70 9.71 -8.70
CA MET A 57 -11.62 8.43 -9.40
C MET A 57 -12.51 8.41 -10.64
N ARG A 58 -11.98 7.87 -11.73
CA ARG A 58 -12.67 7.68 -13.00
C ARG A 58 -13.75 6.61 -12.88
N THR A 59 -15.00 7.02 -13.08
CA THR A 59 -16.17 6.13 -13.13
C THR A 59 -16.98 6.35 -14.41
N PRO A 60 -17.29 5.31 -15.19
CA PRO A 60 -16.92 3.91 -14.99
C PRO A 60 -15.40 3.66 -15.11
N ILE A 61 -14.92 2.57 -14.51
CA ILE A 61 -13.51 2.17 -14.61
C ILE A 61 -13.17 1.88 -16.08
N ASP A 62 -12.17 2.59 -16.60
CA ASP A 62 -11.57 2.33 -17.90
C ASP A 62 -10.13 1.87 -17.67
N TRP A 63 -9.89 0.56 -17.79
CA TRP A 63 -8.59 -0.05 -17.53
C TRP A 63 -7.49 0.40 -18.52
N ARG A 64 -7.84 1.11 -19.59
CA ARG A 64 -6.86 1.72 -20.51
C ARG A 64 -6.42 3.12 -20.08
N LYS A 65 -7.21 3.81 -19.26
CA LYS A 65 -6.98 5.20 -18.84
C LYS A 65 -6.51 5.28 -17.40
N SER A 66 -6.05 6.47 -17.03
CA SER A 66 -5.70 6.81 -15.65
C SER A 66 -6.84 6.54 -14.68
N SER A 67 -6.50 6.08 -13.48
CA SER A 67 -7.49 5.77 -12.44
C SER A 67 -8.19 6.99 -11.88
N GLU A 68 -7.49 8.12 -11.75
CA GLU A 68 -8.11 9.41 -11.44
C GLU A 68 -8.24 10.27 -12.70
N THR A 69 -9.21 11.19 -12.70
CA THR A 69 -9.41 12.19 -13.77
C THR A 69 -8.43 13.35 -13.68
N LYS A 70 -7.86 13.60 -12.50
CA LYS A 70 -6.80 14.60 -12.31
C LYS A 70 -5.47 14.13 -12.89
N ALA A 71 -4.57 15.08 -13.14
CA ALA A 71 -3.21 14.78 -13.61
C ALA A 71 -2.43 13.93 -12.59
N TYR A 72 -1.47 13.15 -13.08
CA TYR A 72 -0.52 12.46 -12.22
C TYR A 72 0.33 13.46 -11.40
N PRO A 73 0.80 13.08 -10.20
CA PRO A 73 1.62 13.95 -9.39
C PRO A 73 2.98 14.20 -10.05
N ASP A 74 3.45 15.44 -9.95
CA ASP A 74 4.82 15.82 -10.30
C ASP A 74 5.76 15.41 -9.17
N LEU A 75 6.50 14.31 -9.36
CA LEU A 75 7.36 13.74 -8.33
C LEU A 75 8.54 14.64 -7.95
N SER A 76 8.92 15.63 -8.78
CA SER A 76 9.96 16.61 -8.42
C SER A 76 9.55 17.49 -7.23
N LYS A 77 8.25 17.57 -6.93
CA LYS A 77 7.67 18.34 -5.82
C LYS A 77 7.38 17.48 -4.59
N VAL A 78 7.50 16.16 -4.70
CA VAL A 78 7.17 15.20 -3.63
C VAL A 78 8.39 14.99 -2.74
N LYS A 79 8.22 15.13 -1.42
CA LYS A 79 9.33 15.06 -0.47
C LYS A 79 9.52 13.68 0.15
N HIS A 80 8.42 13.01 0.46
CA HIS A 80 8.40 11.75 1.20
C HIS A 80 7.54 10.73 0.46
N LEU A 81 7.97 10.38 -0.77
CA LEU A 81 7.25 9.43 -1.61
C LEU A 81 7.25 8.02 -1.00
N TRP A 82 6.07 7.41 -0.93
CA TRP A 82 5.92 5.96 -0.73
C TRP A 82 4.58 5.47 -1.29
N ILE A 83 4.47 4.15 -1.43
CA ILE A 83 3.29 3.48 -1.99
C ILE A 83 2.61 2.66 -0.91
N LYS A 84 1.28 2.72 -0.86
CA LYS A 84 0.46 1.76 -0.13
C LYS A 84 -0.38 0.95 -1.10
N VAL A 85 -0.38 -0.37 -0.98
CA VAL A 85 -1.31 -1.27 -1.67
C VAL A 85 -2.27 -1.85 -0.64
N ASN A 86 -3.56 -1.64 -0.84
CA ASN A 86 -4.61 -2.23 -0.02
C ASN A 86 -5.36 -3.30 -0.83
N LEU A 87 -5.09 -4.56 -0.51
CA LEU A 87 -5.65 -5.73 -1.20
C LEU A 87 -7.15 -5.89 -0.93
N LYS A 88 -7.65 -5.44 0.23
CA LYS A 88 -9.08 -5.51 0.57
C LYS A 88 -9.90 -4.52 -0.24
N THR A 89 -9.39 -3.31 -0.45
CA THR A 89 -10.09 -2.27 -1.22
C THR A 89 -9.71 -2.24 -2.70
N ASN A 90 -8.75 -3.07 -3.13
CA ASN A 90 -8.25 -3.12 -4.51
C ASN A 90 -7.78 -1.73 -4.98
N ARG A 91 -6.95 -1.08 -4.15
CA ARG A 91 -6.37 0.23 -4.42
C ARG A 91 -4.87 0.25 -4.19
N THR A 92 -4.18 1.03 -5.00
CA THR A 92 -2.79 1.44 -4.78
C THR A 92 -2.77 2.96 -4.62
N TYR A 93 -2.05 3.45 -3.63
CA TYR A 93 -2.01 4.86 -3.28
C TYR A 93 -0.57 5.34 -3.35
N LEU A 94 -0.38 6.51 -3.95
CA LEU A 94 0.86 7.27 -3.85
C LEU A 94 0.70 8.26 -2.70
N TYR A 95 1.69 8.30 -1.82
CA TYR A 95 1.73 9.21 -0.69
C TYR A 95 2.90 10.18 -0.80
N ASP A 96 2.70 11.40 -0.32
CA ASP A 96 3.75 12.29 0.16
C ASP A 96 3.60 12.42 1.68
N GLY A 97 4.45 11.73 2.44
CA GLY A 97 4.35 11.67 3.90
C GLY A 97 3.05 11.00 4.32
N ASN A 98 2.13 11.73 4.95
CA ASN A 98 0.81 11.23 5.35
C ASN A 98 -0.32 11.63 4.39
N HIS A 99 -0.02 12.33 3.29
CA HIS A 99 -1.00 12.80 2.33
C HIS A 99 -1.08 11.88 1.11
N VAL A 100 -2.27 11.39 0.77
CA VAL A 100 -2.50 10.70 -0.51
C VAL A 100 -2.45 11.73 -1.63
N ILE A 101 -1.50 11.57 -2.55
CA ILE A 101 -1.33 12.45 -3.71
C ILE A 101 -1.98 11.86 -4.97
N TYR A 102 -2.15 10.54 -5.05
CA TYR A 102 -2.83 9.87 -6.17
C TYR A 102 -3.36 8.50 -5.76
N THR A 103 -4.50 8.10 -6.31
CA THR A 103 -5.10 6.78 -6.11
C THR A 103 -5.25 6.03 -7.43
N MET A 104 -4.83 4.77 -7.43
CA MET A 104 -4.96 3.85 -8.55
C MET A 104 -5.94 2.72 -8.20
N TYR A 105 -6.77 2.34 -9.17
CA TYR A 105 -7.40 1.04 -9.16
C TYR A 105 -6.32 -0.03 -9.30
N SER A 106 -6.42 -1.09 -8.51
CA SER A 106 -5.52 -2.23 -8.64
C SER A 106 -6.24 -3.56 -8.48
N THR A 107 -5.59 -4.65 -8.89
CA THR A 107 -6.01 -6.01 -8.58
C THR A 107 -4.80 -6.76 -8.06
N GLY A 108 -4.89 -7.25 -6.83
CA GLY A 108 -3.87 -8.10 -6.22
C GLY A 108 -4.13 -9.59 -6.41
N GLY A 109 -3.31 -10.38 -5.73
CA GLY A 109 -3.34 -11.82 -5.76
C GLY A 109 -4.60 -12.39 -5.13
N ILE A 110 -5.09 -13.50 -5.68
CA ILE A 110 -6.20 -14.25 -5.08
C ILE A 110 -5.85 -14.71 -3.66
N TYR A 111 -6.86 -14.86 -2.82
CA TYR A 111 -6.68 -15.45 -1.49
C TYR A 111 -6.81 -16.97 -1.58
N LYS A 112 -5.85 -17.69 -1.00
CA LYS A 112 -5.83 -19.15 -0.89
C LYS A 112 -5.86 -19.56 0.58
N LYS A 113 -6.48 -20.70 0.86
CA LYS A 113 -6.45 -21.28 2.21
C LYS A 113 -5.04 -21.80 2.48
N ASP A 114 -4.42 -21.31 3.54
CA ASP A 114 -3.16 -21.82 4.05
C ASP A 114 -3.39 -23.22 4.62
N PRO A 115 -2.70 -24.27 4.14
CA PRO A 115 -2.93 -25.64 4.58
C PRO A 115 -2.46 -25.90 6.01
N LYS A 116 -1.52 -25.11 6.54
CA LYS A 116 -0.99 -25.27 7.90
C LYS A 116 -1.87 -24.57 8.93
N THR A 117 -2.36 -23.37 8.61
CA THR A 117 -3.11 -22.55 9.56
C THR A 117 -4.62 -22.53 9.31
N GLY A 118 -5.06 -23.01 8.15
CA GLY A 118 -6.46 -22.96 7.71
C GLY A 118 -6.96 -21.55 7.35
N LYS A 119 -6.13 -20.50 7.50
CA LYS A 119 -6.52 -19.10 7.26
C LYS A 119 -6.41 -18.74 5.78
N MET A 120 -7.25 -17.83 5.31
CA MET A 120 -7.12 -17.27 3.96
C MET A 120 -5.92 -16.33 3.91
N LYS A 121 -5.02 -16.54 2.95
CA LYS A 121 -3.81 -15.74 2.72
C LYS A 121 -3.74 -15.30 1.26
N SER A 122 -3.45 -14.03 1.01
CA SER A 122 -3.26 -13.53 -0.36
C SER A 122 -2.01 -14.16 -0.99
N MET A 123 -2.09 -14.43 -2.29
CA MET A 123 -0.91 -14.74 -3.10
C MET A 123 0.01 -13.53 -3.27
N THR A 124 -0.49 -12.30 -3.11
CA THR A 124 0.38 -11.14 -2.94
C THR A 124 0.87 -11.12 -1.49
N PRO A 125 2.19 -11.13 -1.24
CA PRO A 125 2.70 -11.03 0.12
C PRO A 125 2.39 -9.64 0.71
N THR A 126 1.93 -9.64 1.96
CA THR A 126 1.77 -8.41 2.76
C THR A 126 3.06 -8.10 3.50
N GLY A 127 3.38 -6.82 3.68
CA GLY A 127 4.60 -6.39 4.36
C GLY A 127 5.13 -5.07 3.83
N THR A 128 6.39 -4.78 4.16
CA THR A 128 7.13 -3.62 3.63
C THR A 128 8.18 -4.12 2.66
N PHE A 129 8.19 -3.53 1.46
CA PHE A 129 9.07 -3.85 0.35
C PHE A 129 9.60 -2.55 -0.26
N TYR A 130 10.43 -2.67 -1.30
CA TYR A 130 11.06 -1.53 -1.95
C TYR A 130 11.13 -1.76 -3.46
N VAL A 131 10.83 -0.72 -4.23
CA VAL A 131 10.95 -0.75 -5.70
C VAL A 131 12.37 -1.13 -6.09
N GLN A 132 12.48 -2.06 -7.02
CA GLN A 132 13.75 -2.61 -7.50
C GLN A 132 14.09 -2.04 -8.89
N GLN A 133 15.26 -2.40 -9.41
CA GLN A 133 15.78 -1.84 -10.66
C GLN A 133 14.98 -2.33 -11.88
N GLU A 134 14.45 -3.55 -11.82
CA GLU A 134 13.85 -4.26 -12.94
C GLU A 134 12.52 -3.64 -13.36
N ARG A 135 12.47 -3.17 -14.60
CA ARG A 135 11.28 -2.60 -15.25
C ARG A 135 11.36 -2.79 -16.75
N GLY A 136 10.25 -2.61 -17.47
CA GLY A 136 10.26 -2.67 -18.93
C GLY A 136 8.89 -2.66 -19.59
N ASN A 137 8.92 -2.56 -20.91
CA ASN A 137 7.73 -2.33 -21.74
C ASN A 137 6.73 -3.48 -21.73
N SER A 138 7.20 -4.73 -21.70
CA SER A 138 6.33 -5.91 -21.76
C SER A 138 7.04 -7.18 -21.31
N PHE A 139 6.27 -8.16 -20.83
CA PHE A 139 6.74 -9.53 -20.63
C PHE A 139 5.64 -10.54 -20.98
N TYR A 140 6.02 -11.80 -21.18
CA TYR A 140 5.10 -12.91 -21.29
C TYR A 140 5.61 -14.12 -20.49
N ASN A 141 4.77 -14.66 -19.62
CA ASN A 141 5.05 -15.87 -18.86
C ASN A 141 4.27 -17.05 -19.44
N ALA A 142 4.94 -17.91 -20.21
CA ALA A 142 4.34 -19.07 -20.84
C ALA A 142 3.73 -20.08 -19.84
N ARG A 143 4.32 -20.21 -18.64
CA ARG A 143 3.81 -21.12 -17.59
C ARG A 143 2.45 -20.67 -17.06
N LEU A 144 2.27 -19.36 -16.89
CA LEU A 144 1.01 -18.75 -16.45
C LEU A 144 0.06 -18.40 -17.61
N LYS A 145 0.54 -18.54 -18.85
CA LYS A 145 -0.12 -18.09 -20.09
C LYS A 145 -0.58 -16.63 -20.02
N GLU A 146 0.22 -15.80 -19.36
CA GLU A 146 -0.13 -14.41 -19.05
C GLU A 146 1.07 -13.50 -19.32
N GLY A 147 0.85 -12.43 -20.07
CA GLY A 147 1.77 -11.32 -20.19
C GLY A 147 1.22 -10.05 -19.57
N ALA A 148 1.99 -8.97 -19.64
CA ALA A 148 1.53 -7.63 -19.34
C ALA A 148 2.48 -6.59 -19.94
N ASN A 149 2.04 -5.33 -19.90
CA ASN A 149 2.83 -4.18 -20.31
C ASN A 149 3.21 -3.32 -19.12
N TYR A 150 4.30 -2.56 -19.27
CA TYR A 150 4.81 -1.57 -18.31
C TYR A 150 4.97 -2.14 -16.90
N TYR A 151 6.00 -2.96 -16.71
CA TYR A 151 6.24 -3.59 -15.41
C TYR A 151 7.28 -2.81 -14.59
N THR A 152 7.15 -2.88 -13.27
CA THR A 152 8.12 -2.36 -12.29
C THR A 152 8.21 -3.31 -11.11
N SER A 153 9.40 -3.82 -10.81
CA SER A 153 9.59 -4.81 -9.75
C SER A 153 9.65 -4.17 -8.37
N TRP A 154 9.16 -4.89 -7.37
CA TRP A 154 9.19 -4.48 -5.96
C TRP A 154 9.59 -5.61 -4.99
N LEU A 155 9.73 -6.84 -5.48
CA LEU A 155 10.19 -7.98 -4.69
C LEU A 155 10.73 -9.10 -5.60
N ASN A 156 11.79 -9.77 -5.12
CA ASN A 156 12.42 -10.94 -5.73
C ASN A 156 12.89 -10.76 -7.19
N HIS A 157 13.35 -9.55 -7.55
CA HIS A 157 14.04 -9.27 -8.81
C HIS A 157 13.27 -9.71 -10.05
N GLY A 158 12.02 -9.24 -10.14
CA GLY A 158 11.14 -9.51 -11.28
C GLY A 158 10.06 -10.56 -11.05
N GLU A 159 10.04 -11.24 -9.89
CA GLU A 159 8.94 -12.18 -9.56
C GLU A 159 7.65 -11.45 -9.21
N TYR A 160 7.75 -10.37 -8.44
CA TYR A 160 6.61 -9.55 -8.02
C TYR A 160 6.72 -8.15 -8.59
N LEU A 161 5.69 -7.79 -9.34
CA LEU A 161 5.66 -6.61 -10.20
C LEU A 161 4.41 -5.77 -9.93
N PHE A 162 4.53 -4.45 -10.10
CA PHE A 162 3.44 -3.62 -10.61
C PHE A 162 3.44 -3.78 -12.12
N HIS A 163 2.28 -4.01 -12.75
CA HIS A 163 2.17 -4.04 -14.21
C HIS A 163 0.74 -3.75 -14.67
N SER A 164 0.52 -3.54 -15.97
CA SER A 164 -0.83 -3.32 -16.52
C SER A 164 -1.74 -4.53 -16.28
N VAL A 165 -3.04 -4.38 -16.51
CA VAL A 165 -3.93 -5.53 -16.73
C VAL A 165 -3.32 -6.50 -17.76
N PRO A 166 -3.56 -7.82 -17.63
CA PRO A 166 -2.77 -8.81 -18.34
C PRO A 166 -3.09 -8.88 -19.84
N THR A 167 -2.13 -9.39 -20.60
CA THR A 167 -2.22 -9.71 -22.02
C THR A 167 -2.19 -11.22 -22.27
N ASN A 168 -2.72 -11.64 -23.41
CA ASN A 168 -2.59 -12.99 -23.94
C ASN A 168 -1.24 -13.13 -24.67
N ALA A 169 -0.95 -14.33 -25.18
CA ALA A 169 0.30 -14.64 -25.91
C ALA A 169 0.52 -13.76 -27.15
N ASP A 170 -0.56 -13.33 -27.80
CA ASP A 170 -0.54 -12.45 -28.97
C ASP A 170 -0.42 -10.96 -28.62
N GLY A 171 -0.24 -10.63 -27.33
CA GLY A 171 -0.16 -9.25 -26.84
C GLY A 171 -1.51 -8.54 -26.69
N SER A 172 -2.62 -9.17 -27.09
CA SER A 172 -3.97 -8.62 -26.87
C SER A 172 -4.31 -8.59 -25.39
N TYR A 173 -4.96 -7.53 -24.90
CA TYR A 173 -5.37 -7.46 -23.50
C TYR A 173 -6.48 -8.47 -23.17
N ASN A 174 -6.30 -9.19 -22.07
CA ASN A 174 -7.31 -10.10 -21.53
C ASN A 174 -8.41 -9.27 -20.84
N LYS A 175 -9.47 -8.95 -21.61
CA LYS A 175 -10.59 -8.12 -21.15
C LYS A 175 -11.30 -8.69 -19.92
N LYS A 176 -11.36 -10.01 -19.77
CA LYS A 176 -12.00 -10.68 -18.63
C LYS A 176 -11.24 -10.42 -17.34
N GLU A 177 -9.92 -10.55 -17.38
CA GLU A 177 -9.08 -10.23 -16.22
C GLU A 177 -9.03 -8.72 -15.96
N ALA A 178 -8.99 -7.90 -17.02
CA ALA A 178 -9.03 -6.44 -16.90
C ALA A 178 -10.32 -5.94 -16.23
N ALA A 179 -11.45 -6.62 -16.42
CA ALA A 179 -12.73 -6.26 -15.79
C ALA A 179 -12.73 -6.38 -14.25
N LYS A 180 -11.77 -7.11 -13.66
CA LYS A 180 -11.58 -7.24 -12.20
C LYS A 180 -10.90 -6.02 -11.57
N LEU A 181 -10.24 -5.18 -12.38
CA LEU A 181 -9.45 -4.04 -11.92
C LEU A 181 -10.27 -3.18 -10.95
N GLY A 182 -9.75 -3.00 -9.73
CA GLY A 182 -10.37 -2.16 -8.71
C GLY A 182 -11.63 -2.73 -8.06
N LYS A 183 -12.06 -3.96 -8.43
CA LYS A 183 -13.31 -4.58 -7.98
C LYS A 183 -13.08 -5.89 -7.23
N SER A 184 -12.15 -6.71 -7.68
CA SER A 184 -11.83 -8.01 -7.06
C SER A 184 -10.37 -8.39 -7.22
N THR A 185 -9.95 -9.41 -6.47
CA THR A 185 -8.64 -10.04 -6.62
C THR A 185 -8.61 -10.97 -7.83
N GLY A 186 -7.42 -11.25 -8.36
CA GLY A 186 -7.32 -12.07 -9.57
C GLY A 186 -5.93 -12.44 -10.06
N SER A 187 -4.87 -11.85 -9.51
CA SER A 187 -3.51 -12.17 -9.96
C SER A 187 -2.90 -13.38 -9.26
N HIS A 188 -1.73 -13.79 -9.74
CA HIS A 188 -0.88 -14.81 -9.14
C HIS A 188 0.11 -14.25 -8.11
N GLY A 189 0.03 -12.95 -7.78
CA GLY A 189 0.91 -12.31 -6.80
C GLY A 189 1.23 -10.85 -7.14
N CYS A 190 1.40 -10.54 -8.42
CA CYS A 190 1.66 -9.17 -8.88
C CYS A 190 0.48 -8.22 -8.63
N ILE A 191 0.76 -6.91 -8.62
CA ILE A 191 -0.25 -5.86 -8.56
C ILE A 191 -0.56 -5.40 -9.98
N ARG A 192 -1.76 -5.72 -10.45
CA ARG A 192 -2.26 -5.27 -11.76
C ARG A 192 -2.85 -3.87 -11.62
N LEU A 193 -2.52 -2.98 -12.55
CA LEU A 193 -2.98 -1.59 -12.62
C LEU A 193 -3.67 -1.32 -13.97
N SER A 194 -4.27 -0.14 -14.14
CA SER A 194 -4.65 0.32 -15.47
C SER A 194 -3.40 0.46 -16.36
N VAL A 195 -3.58 0.45 -17.68
CA VAL A 195 -2.47 0.59 -18.63
C VAL A 195 -1.74 1.93 -18.43
N ALA A 196 -2.50 3.02 -18.24
CA ALA A 196 -1.92 4.34 -18.02
C ALA A 196 -1.17 4.45 -16.69
N ASP A 197 -1.72 3.88 -15.61
CA ASP A 197 -1.08 3.92 -14.29
C ASP A 197 0.19 3.06 -14.25
N ALA A 198 0.17 1.88 -14.89
CA ALA A 198 1.35 1.02 -15.00
C ALA A 198 2.47 1.70 -15.78
N LYS A 199 2.14 2.31 -16.92
CA LYS A 199 3.08 3.11 -17.71
C LYS A 199 3.67 4.26 -16.90
N TRP A 200 2.82 5.02 -16.21
CA TRP A 200 3.29 6.11 -15.38
C TRP A 200 4.23 5.63 -14.27
N MET A 201 3.92 4.51 -13.59
CA MET A 201 4.82 3.93 -12.59
C MET A 201 6.15 3.50 -13.20
N GLU A 202 6.13 2.80 -14.33
CA GLU A 202 7.35 2.33 -15.01
C GLU A 202 8.29 3.48 -15.38
N GLU A 203 7.74 4.57 -15.91
CA GLU A 203 8.50 5.75 -16.32
C GLU A 203 8.98 6.61 -15.14
N ASN A 204 8.19 6.73 -14.06
CA ASN A 204 8.41 7.77 -13.05
C ASN A 204 8.83 7.23 -11.67
N LEU A 205 8.52 5.97 -11.33
CA LEU A 205 8.69 5.49 -9.97
C LEU A 205 10.17 5.25 -9.63
N PRO A 206 10.74 5.98 -8.65
CA PRO A 206 12.15 5.83 -8.29
C PRO A 206 12.44 4.48 -7.64
N VAL A 207 13.60 3.91 -7.96
CA VAL A 207 14.15 2.75 -7.26
C VAL A 207 14.35 3.07 -5.79
N GLY A 208 14.08 2.10 -4.91
CA GLY A 208 14.12 2.28 -3.47
C GLY A 208 12.88 2.95 -2.87
N THR A 209 11.87 3.31 -3.67
CA THR A 209 10.59 3.78 -3.13
C THR A 209 9.96 2.70 -2.25
N LYS A 210 9.60 3.05 -1.01
CA LYS A 210 8.95 2.12 -0.07
C LYS A 210 7.57 1.71 -0.60
N VAL A 211 7.27 0.42 -0.50
CA VAL A 211 5.98 -0.19 -0.85
C VAL A 211 5.43 -0.93 0.37
N GLU A 212 4.32 -0.47 0.91
CA GLU A 212 3.61 -1.15 2.00
C GLU A 212 2.38 -1.86 1.45
N ILE A 213 2.30 -3.19 1.62
CA ILE A 213 1.17 -4.00 1.16
C ILE A 213 0.41 -4.54 2.36
N VAL A 214 -0.88 -4.21 2.42
CA VAL A 214 -1.81 -4.63 3.49
C VAL A 214 -2.99 -5.39 2.90
N GLY A 215 -3.53 -6.36 3.65
CA GLY A 215 -4.60 -7.24 3.18
C GLY A 215 -5.58 -7.69 4.23
#